data_AF-B8HRG5-F1
#
_entry.id   AF-B8HRG5-F1
#
_cell.length_a   1.000
_cell.length_b   1.000
_cell.length_c   1.000
_cell.angle_alpha   90.00
_cell.angle_beta   90.00
_cell.angle_gamma   90.00
#
_symmetry.space_group_name_H-M   'P 1'
#
loop_
_entity.id
_entity.type
_entity.pdbx_description
1 polymer ?
#
loop_
_entity_poly.entity_id
_entity_poly.type
_entity_poly.pdbx_seq_one_letter_code
_entity_poly.pdbx_strand_id
1 'polypeptide(L)' 'MTQQVLHPMVKLQRHARSLVDSGKLKPTDSLWKIALLYAEDWPYWKQELLDFGFSMQDQIRELLLVEAWDD' A
#
# COMPACT_ATOMS: atom_id res chain seq x y z
N MET A 1 26.03 5.90 0.56
CA MET A 1 25.21 7.01 1.09
C MET A 1 24.31 7.50 -0.03
N THR A 2 23.18 6.84 -0.23
CA THR A 2 22.07 7.31 -1.05
C THR A 2 20.83 6.90 -0.27
N GLN A 3 20.39 7.75 0.65
CA GLN A 3 19.03 7.65 1.14
C GLN A 3 18.15 8.04 -0.04
N GLN A 4 17.91 7.07 -0.94
CA GLN A 4 16.74 7.13 -1.80
C GLN A 4 15.60 7.27 -0.81
N VAL A 5 15.07 8.49 -0.71
CA VAL A 5 13.82 8.77 -0.01
C VAL A 5 12.81 7.90 -0.75
N LEU A 6 12.61 6.69 -0.24
CA LEU A 6 11.69 5.75 -0.82
C LEU A 6 10.33 6.42 -0.71
N HIS A 7 9.77 6.80 -1.85
CA HIS A 7 8.46 7.42 -1.94
C HIS A 7 7.50 6.66 -1.01
N PRO A 8 6.70 7.33 -0.17
CA PRO A 8 5.87 6.67 0.84
C PRO A 8 5.09 5.48 0.27
N MET A 9 4.50 5.64 -0.92
CA MET A 9 3.78 4.56 -1.61
C MET A 9 4.64 3.33 -1.96
N VAL A 10 5.92 3.49 -2.27
CA VAL A 10 6.85 2.36 -2.47
C VAL A 10 6.99 1.54 -1.18
N LYS A 11 7.06 2.22 -0.02
CA LYS A 11 7.11 1.56 1.28
C LYS A 11 5.82 0.77 1.52
N LEU A 12 4.66 1.39 1.32
CA LEU A 12 3.35 0.74 1.47
C LEU A 12 3.20 -0.47 0.54
N GLN A 13 3.58 -0.32 -0.74
CA GLN A 13 3.51 -1.38 -1.74
C GLN A 13 4.39 -2.58 -1.39
N ARG A 14 5.65 -2.35 -0.97
CA ARG A 14 6.54 -3.43 -0.50
C ARG A 14 5.97 -4.17 0.70
N HIS A 15 5.36 -3.44 1.63
CA HIS A 15 4.70 -4.04 2.77
C HIS A 15 3.47 -4.87 2.37
N ALA A 16 2.60 -4.33 1.53
CA ALA A 16 1.45 -5.05 0.98
C ALA A 16 1.89 -6.33 0.27
N ARG A 17 2.97 -6.28 -0.52
CA ARG A 17 3.59 -7.45 -1.16
C ARG A 17 4.02 -8.50 -0.14
N SER A 18 4.75 -8.09 0.89
CA SER A 18 5.21 -8.99 1.96
C SER A 18 4.05 -9.65 2.72
N LEU A 19 2.93 -8.94 2.91
CA LEU A 19 1.73 -9.48 3.54
C LEU A 19 1.01 -10.49 2.65
N VAL A 20 0.99 -10.25 1.33
CA VAL A 20 0.45 -11.20 0.36
C VAL A 20 1.32 -12.45 0.25
N ASP A 21 2.65 -12.27 0.16
CA ASP A 21 3.61 -13.37 0.07
C ASP A 21 3.64 -14.23 1.35
N SER A 22 3.41 -13.63 2.52
CA SER A 22 3.26 -14.35 3.79
C SER A 22 1.88 -15.01 3.99
N GLY A 23 0.96 -14.86 3.03
CA GLY A 23 -0.39 -15.41 3.09
C GLY A 23 -1.31 -14.74 4.11
N LYS A 24 -0.89 -13.60 4.69
CA LYS A 24 -1.71 -12.82 5.63
C LYS A 24 -2.83 -12.07 4.92
N LEU A 25 -2.59 -11.64 3.68
CA LEU A 25 -3.55 -10.98 2.80
C LEU A 25 -3.59 -11.69 1.45
N LYS A 26 -4.69 -11.56 0.73
CA LYS A 26 -4.81 -11.97 -0.67
C LYS A 26 -4.72 -10.75 -1.58
N PRO A 27 -4.20 -10.87 -2.80
CA PRO A 27 -4.19 -9.77 -3.75
C PRO A 27 -5.61 -9.33 -4.15
N THR A 28 -6.61 -10.19 -3.95
CA THR A 28 -8.03 -9.90 -4.17
C THR A 28 -8.73 -9.28 -2.96
N ASP A 29 -8.04 -9.19 -1.82
CA ASP A 29 -8.58 -8.49 -0.66
C ASP A 29 -8.59 -6.98 -0.93
N SER A 30 -9.54 -6.29 -0.30
CA SER A 30 -9.64 -4.84 -0.41
C SER A 30 -8.54 -4.12 0.37
N LEU A 31 -8.10 -2.96 -0.12
CA LEU A 31 -7.04 -2.14 0.48
C LEU A 31 -7.31 -1.78 1.94
N TRP A 32 -8.59 -1.61 2.35
CA TRP A 32 -8.92 -1.34 3.75
C TRP A 32 -8.41 -2.41 4.73
N LYS A 33 -8.17 -3.66 4.30
CA LYS A 33 -7.61 -4.69 5.19
C LYS A 33 -6.19 -4.37 5.64
N ILE A 34 -5.44 -3.57 4.88
CA ILE A 34 -4.12 -3.08 5.29
C ILE A 34 -4.23 -2.21 6.56
N ALA A 35 -5.35 -1.50 6.74
CA ALA A 35 -5.64 -0.70 7.94
C ALA A 35 -5.51 -1.48 9.24
N LEU A 36 -5.97 -2.74 9.22
CA LEU A 36 -5.99 -3.61 10.40
C LEU A 36 -4.56 -3.95 10.87
N LEU A 37 -3.57 -3.80 10.00
CA LEU A 37 -2.18 -4.12 10.27
C LEU A 37 -1.32 -2.88 10.56
N TYR A 38 -1.78 -1.69 10.14
CA TYR A 38 -1.08 -0.42 10.29
C TYR A 38 -1.85 0.58 11.14
N ALA A 39 -2.50 0.15 12.23
CA ALA A 39 -3.48 0.96 12.97
C ALA A 39 -3.04 2.41 13.28
N GLU A 40 -1.78 2.64 13.65
CA GLU A 40 -1.27 3.97 14.00
C GLU A 40 -0.92 4.83 12.76
N ASP A 41 -0.34 4.22 11.72
CA ASP A 41 0.08 4.90 10.49
C ASP A 41 -1.04 4.94 9.42
N TRP A 42 -2.13 4.20 9.62
CA TRP A 42 -3.18 4.01 8.62
C TRP A 42 -3.86 5.31 8.20
N PRO A 43 -4.16 6.28 9.08
CA PRO A 43 -4.76 7.54 8.66
C PRO A 43 -3.91 8.27 7.62
N TYR A 44 -2.58 8.24 7.78
CA TYR A 44 -1.64 8.80 6.82
C TYR A 44 -1.68 8.04 5.49
N TRP A 45 -1.53 6.71 5.52
CA TRP A 45 -1.58 5.89 4.31
C TRP A 45 -2.92 5.96 3.57
N LYS A 46 -4.01 6.10 4.30
CA LYS A 46 -5.35 6.26 3.73
C LYS A 46 -5.45 7.57 2.95
N GLN A 47 -4.93 8.67 3.47
CA GLN A 47 -4.93 9.95 2.75
C GLN A 47 -4.10 9.84 1.48
N GLU A 48 -2.87 9.32 1.58
CA GLU A 48 -2.01 9.12 0.43
C GLU A 48 -2.69 8.25 -0.64
N LEU A 49 -3.26 7.09 -0.27
CA LEU A 49 -4.01 6.23 -1.19
C LEU A 49 -5.15 6.99 -1.89
N LEU A 50 -5.90 7.80 -1.16
CA LEU A 50 -6.99 8.62 -1.73
C LEU A 50 -6.45 9.70 -2.66
N ASP A 51 -5.31 10.33 -2.32
CA ASP A 51 -4.67 11.37 -3.14
C ASP A 51 -4.15 10.78 -4.47
N PHE A 52 -3.68 9.53 -4.46
CA PHE A 52 -3.32 8.78 -5.67
C PHE A 52 -4.55 8.21 -6.43
N GLY A 53 -5.77 8.44 -5.93
CA GLY A 53 -7.01 8.03 -6.58
C GLY A 53 -7.47 6.59 -6.26
N PHE A 54 -6.84 5.92 -5.30
CA PHE A 54 -7.29 4.61 -4.82
C PHE A 54 -8.49 4.74 -3.89
N SER A 55 -9.41 3.79 -4.02
CA SER A 55 -10.50 3.54 -3.09
C SER A 55 -10.13 2.46 -2.08
N MET A 56 -10.70 2.54 -0.88
CA MET A 56 -10.56 1.52 0.16
C MET A 56 -11.18 0.18 -0.23
N GLN A 57 -12.03 0.17 -1.26
CA GLN A 57 -12.65 -1.03 -1.82
C GLN A 57 -11.77 -1.71 -2.88
N ASP A 58 -10.82 -0.98 -3.47
CA ASP A 58 -9.95 -1.49 -4.53
C ASP A 58 -9.13 -2.66 -4.02
N GLN A 59 -8.75 -3.52 -4.95
CA GLN A 59 -8.01 -4.71 -4.58
C GLN A 59 -6.55 -4.36 -4.29
N ILE A 60 -5.94 -5.06 -3.34
CA ILE A 60 -4.49 -4.94 -3.06
C ILE A 60 -3.66 -5.17 -4.34
N ARG A 61 -4.15 -6.01 -5.25
CA ARG A 61 -3.57 -6.20 -6.59
C ARG A 61 -3.34 -4.89 -7.32
N GLU A 62 -4.28 -3.95 -7.28
CA GLU A 62 -4.19 -2.69 -8.03
C GLU A 62 -3.01 -1.85 -7.54
N LEU A 63 -2.84 -1.76 -6.23
CA LEU A 63 -1.66 -1.16 -5.60
C LEU A 63 -0.36 -1.88 -6.00
N LEU A 64 -0.38 -3.21 -6.11
CA LEU A 64 0.79 -4.01 -6.50
C LEU A 64 1.12 -3.96 -8.00
N LEU A 65 0.17 -3.52 -8.83
CA LEU A 65 0.36 -3.36 -10.28
C LEU A 65 1.02 -2.03 -10.65
N VAL A 66 1.07 -1.06 -9.73
CA VAL A 66 1.75 0.22 -9.95
C VAL A 66 3.25 -0.03 -10.12
N GLU A 67 3.78 0.21 -11.33
CA GLU A 67 5.19 -0.06 -11.64
C GLU A 67 6.13 1.02 -11.11
N ALA A 68 5.66 2.27 -11.06
CA ALA A 68 6.41 3.41 -10.55
C ALA A 68 5.47 4.41 -9.86
N TRP A 69 5.97 5.01 -8.78
CA TRP A 69 5.34 6.13 -8.11
C TRP A 69 6.15 7.35 -8.52
N ASP A 70 5.62 8.13 -9.46
CA ASP A 70 6.19 9.44 -9.79
C ASP A 70 5.72 10.46 -8.73
N ASP A 71 6.66 11.32 -8.29
CA ASP A 71 6.44 12.43 -7.34
C ASP A 71 5.48 13.51 -7.90
#